data_AF-A0A0C9VAD3-F1
#
_entry.id   AF-A0A0C9VAD3-F1
#
_cell.length_a   1.000
_cell.length_b   1.000
_cell.length_c   1.000
_cell.angle_alpha   90.00
_cell.angle_beta   90.00
_cell.angle_gamma   90.00
#
_symmetry.space_group_name_H-M   'P 1'
#
loop_
_entity.id
_entity.type
_entity.pdbx_description
1 polymer ?
#
loop_
_entity_poly.entity_id
_entity_poly.type
_entity_poly.pdbx_seq_one_letter_code
_entity_poly.pdbx_strand_id
1 'polypeptide(L)' 'MTDIKPFTIAVPEETLSDLHTRLELARFPLNVDLPEGNEWDYGVPTQNIKDLVEYWKTSFDWRKVEAEINNT' A
#
# COMPACT_ATOMS: atom_id res chain seq x y z
N MET A 1 37.90 7.64 9.03
CA MET A 1 36.81 8.56 9.37
C MET A 1 35.59 8.13 8.58
N THR A 2 34.44 7.95 9.22
CA THR A 2 33.17 7.66 8.54
C THR A 2 32.53 8.98 8.14
N ASP A 3 32.32 9.16 6.84
CA ASP A 3 31.74 10.37 6.27
C ASP A 3 30.22 10.21 6.15
N ILE A 4 29.45 11.24 6.52
CA ILE A 4 27.99 11.24 6.45
C ILE A 4 27.59 11.65 5.04
N LYS A 5 26.86 10.78 4.34
CA LYS A 5 26.43 11.02 2.95
C LYS A 5 24.92 11.30 2.89
N PRO A 6 24.48 12.35 2.19
CA PRO A 6 23.07 12.57 1.91
C PRO A 6 22.46 11.37 1.20
N PHE A 7 21.18 11.12 1.48
CA PHE A 7 20.41 10.04 0.86
C PHE A 7 19.14 10.62 0.24
N THR A 8 18.80 10.12 -0.93
CA THR A 8 17.58 10.48 -1.66
C THR A 8 16.89 9.18 -2.04
N ILE A 9 15.62 9.05 -1.68
CA ILE A 9 14.78 7.94 -2.12
C ILE A 9 14.51 8.13 -3.61
N ALA A 10 14.81 7.10 -4.39
CA ALA A 10 14.50 7.03 -5.80
C ALA A 10 14.04 5.61 -6.12
N VAL A 11 12.74 5.36 -5.95
CA VAL A 11 12.15 4.05 -6.25
C VAL A 11 12.05 3.88 -7.77
N PRO A 12 12.62 2.80 -8.32
CA PRO A 12 12.58 2.53 -9.75
C PRO A 12 11.15 2.37 -10.27
N GLU A 13 10.91 2.81 -11.50
CA GLU A 13 9.60 2.68 -12.14
C GLU A 13 9.17 1.21 -12.29
N GLU A 14 10.12 0.29 -12.49
CA GLU A 14 9.80 -1.15 -12.53
C GLU A 14 9.23 -1.65 -11.20
N THR A 15 9.58 -1.04 -10.07
CA THR A 15 9.07 -1.43 -8.75
C THR A 15 7.61 -1.00 -8.60
N LEU A 16 7.27 0.21 -9.08
CA LEU A 16 5.90 0.71 -9.05
C LEU A 16 5.00 -0.06 -10.03
N SER A 17 5.53 -0.40 -11.20
CA SER A 17 4.84 -1.23 -12.19
C SER A 17 4.56 -2.65 -11.66
N ASP A 18 5.54 -3.25 -10.97
CA ASP A 18 5.37 -4.55 -10.30
C ASP A 18 4.33 -4.46 -9.18
N LEU A 19 4.35 -3.39 -8.38
CA LEU A 19 3.35 -3.13 -7.35
C LEU A 19 1.92 -3.09 -7.94
N HIS A 20 1.71 -2.31 -9.01
CA HIS A 20 0.40 -2.25 -9.67
C HIS A 20 -0.06 -3.62 -10.17
N THR A 21 0.84 -4.38 -10.82
CA THR A 21 0.55 -5.74 -11.28
C THR A 21 0.12 -6.65 -10.13
N ARG A 22 0.81 -6.60 -8.99
CA ARG A 22 0.46 -7.42 -7.82
C ARG A 22 -0.88 -7.04 -7.20
N LEU A 23 -1.19 -5.74 -7.16
CA LEU A 23 -2.48 -5.25 -6.67
C LEU A 23 -3.63 -5.67 -7.60
N GLU A 24 -3.42 -5.67 -8.92
CA GLU A 24 -4.41 -6.16 -9.89
C GLU A 24 -4.67 -7.65 -9.78
N LEU A 25 -3.64 -8.45 -9.50
CA LEU A 25 -3.71 -9.90 -9.38
C LEU A 25 -4.05 -10.37 -7.95
N ALA A 26 -4.35 -9.45 -7.04
CA ALA A 26 -4.64 -9.78 -5.65
C ALA A 26 -5.86 -10.69 -5.54
N ARG A 27 -5.72 -11.78 -4.79
CA ARG A 27 -6.82 -12.71 -4.47
C ARG A 27 -7.22 -12.52 -3.01
N PHE A 28 -8.51 -12.37 -2.78
CA PHE A 28 -9.06 -12.14 -1.45
C PHE A 28 -9.80 -13.40 -0.95
N PRO A 29 -9.74 -13.68 0.37
CA PRO A 29 -10.62 -14.69 0.96
C PRO A 29 -12.09 -14.28 0.80
N LEU A 30 -13.00 -15.21 1.08
CA LEU A 30 -14.42 -14.87 1.20
C LEU A 30 -14.61 -13.92 2.39
N ASN A 31 -15.63 -13.07 2.30
CA ASN A 31 -16.02 -12.25 3.43
C ASN A 31 -16.60 -13.16 4.53
N VAL A 32 -16.29 -12.87 5.78
CA VAL A 32 -16.88 -13.52 6.95
C VAL A 32 -17.82 -12.52 7.59
N ASP A 33 -19.10 -12.87 7.64
CA ASP A 33 -20.11 -12.03 8.28
C ASP A 33 -20.06 -12.27 9.79
N LEU A 34 -19.66 -11.26 10.54
CA LEU A 34 -19.69 -11.23 12.01
C LEU A 34 -20.84 -10.32 12.47
N PRO A 35 -21.31 -10.47 13.72
CA PRO A 35 -22.30 -9.54 14.28
C PRO A 35 -21.83 -8.09 14.18
N GLU A 36 -22.78 -7.17 14.07
CA GLU A 36 -22.49 -5.73 14.03
C GLU A 36 -21.68 -5.32 15.26
N GLY A 37 -20.55 -4.64 15.03
CA GLY A 37 -19.61 -4.23 16.06
C GLY A 37 -18.51 -5.26 16.40
N ASN A 38 -18.54 -6.44 15.78
CA ASN A 38 -17.54 -7.51 15.95
C ASN A 38 -16.72 -7.77 14.67
N GLU A 39 -16.82 -6.94 13.64
CA GLU A 39 -16.22 -7.16 12.32
C GLU A 39 -14.70 -7.39 12.38
N TRP A 40 -14.03 -6.84 13.39
CA TRP A 40 -12.58 -6.88 13.58
C TRP A 40 -12.10 -7.97 14.53
N ASP A 41 -12.99 -8.72 15.17
CA ASP A 41 -12.61 -9.71 16.19
C ASP A 41 -11.68 -10.79 15.61
N TYR A 42 -11.81 -11.08 14.31
CA TYR A 42 -10.99 -12.07 13.59
C TYR A 42 -9.91 -11.44 12.71
N GLY A 43 -9.58 -10.16 12.94
CA GLY A 43 -8.60 -9.40 12.17
C GLY A 43 -9.26 -8.45 11.17
N VAL A 44 -8.47 -7.95 10.22
CA VAL A 44 -8.94 -6.95 9.25
C VAL A 44 -10.05 -7.56 8.38
N PRO A 45 -11.24 -6.94 8.29
CA PRO A 45 -12.28 -7.44 7.42
C PRO A 45 -11.81 -7.44 5.96
N THR A 46 -12.17 -8.48 5.22
CA THR A 46 -11.81 -8.62 3.80
C THR A 46 -12.21 -7.39 2.98
N GLN A 47 -13.35 -6.76 3.31
CA GLN A 47 -13.81 -5.58 2.60
C GLN A 47 -12.85 -4.39 2.77
N ASN A 48 -12.36 -4.13 3.98
CA ASN A 48 -11.39 -3.06 4.22
C ASN A 48 -10.09 -3.26 3.44
N ILE A 49 -9.63 -4.51 3.29
CA ILE A 49 -8.45 -4.80 2.47
C ILE A 49 -8.74 -4.57 0.98
N LYS A 50 -9.92 -4.94 0.48
CA LYS A 50 -10.33 -4.66 -0.91
C LYS A 50 -10.37 -3.16 -1.19
N ASP A 51 -10.94 -2.38 -0.28
CA ASP A 51 -11.02 -0.92 -0.40
C ASP A 51 -9.62 -0.29 -0.38
N LEU A 52 -8.73 -0.79 0.47
CA LEU A 52 -7.33 -0.35 0.52
C LEU A 52 -6.59 -0.66 -0.79
N VAL A 53 -6.75 -1.87 -1.33
CA VAL A 53 -6.16 -2.26 -2.61
C VAL A 53 -6.68 -1.37 -3.73
N GLU A 54 -7.99 -1.08 -3.77
CA GLU A 54 -8.56 -0.21 -4.78
C GLU A 54 -8.01 1.22 -4.70
N TYR A 55 -7.89 1.77 -3.50
CA TYR A 55 -7.26 3.08 -3.29
C TYR A 55 -5.82 3.09 -3.78
N TRP A 56 -5.03 2.08 -3.43
CA TRP A 56 -3.62 1.97 -3.85
C TRP A 56 -3.48 1.84 -5.37
N LYS A 57 -4.41 1.14 -6.04
CA LYS A 57 -4.38 0.97 -7.49
C LYS A 57 -4.75 2.23 -8.26
N THR A 58 -5.66 3.04 -7.73
CA THR A 58 -6.35 4.06 -8.53
C THR A 58 -6.07 5.48 -8.11
N SER A 59 -5.73 5.69 -6.84
CA SER A 59 -5.76 7.02 -6.21
C SER A 59 -4.46 7.38 -5.51
N PHE A 60 -3.69 6.39 -5.05
CA PHE A 60 -2.43 6.64 -4.36
C PHE A 60 -1.31 7.00 -5.35
N ASP A 61 -0.69 8.16 -5.12
CA ASP A 61 0.42 8.66 -5.93
C ASP A 61 1.75 8.52 -5.16
N TRP A 62 2.52 7.48 -5.50
CA TRP A 62 3.84 7.26 -4.90
C TRP A 62 4.81 8.40 -5.20
N ARG A 63 4.78 9.00 -6.40
CA ARG A 63 5.74 10.05 -6.79
C ARG A 63 5.53 11.32 -5.98
N LYS A 64 4.28 11.63 -5.63
CA LYS A 64 3.97 12.70 -4.69
C LYS A 64 4.58 12.42 -3.30
N VAL A 65 4.36 11.23 -2.75
CA VAL A 65 4.88 10.85 -1.43
C VAL A 65 6.41 10.79 -1.41
N GLU A 66 7.03 10.26 -2.46
CA GLU A 66 8.49 10.21 -2.62
C GLU A 66 9.11 11.62 -2.60
N ALA A 67 8.48 12.58 -3.27
CA ALA A 67 8.90 13.98 -3.22
C ALA A 67 8.76 14.56 -1.81
N GLU A 68 7.65 14.30 -1.12
CA GLU A 68 7.45 14.74 0.26
C GLU A 68 8.52 14.18 1.22
N ILE A 69 8.86 12.90 1.12
CA ILE A 69 9.88 12.27 1.97
C ILE A 69 11.28 12.85 1.69
N ASN A 70 11.61 13.11 0.43
CA ASN A 70 12.91 13.68 0.06
C ASN A 70 13.06 15.17 0.42
N ASN A 71 11.99 15.84 0.83
CA ASN A 71 12.01 17.24 1.27
C ASN A 71 12.16 17.39 2.80
N THR A 72 12.43 16.28 3.52
CA THR A 72 12.70 16.27 4.97
C THR A 72 14.18 16.49 5.24
#